data_AF-A0A7Z7PUT8-F1
#
_entry.id   AF-A0A7Z7PUT8-F1
#
_cell.length_a   1.000
_cell.length_b   1.000
_cell.length_c   1.000
_cell.angle_alpha   90.00
_cell.angle_beta   90.00
_cell.angle_gamma   90.00
#
_symmetry.space_group_name_H-M   'P 1'
#
loop_
_entity.id
_entity.type
_entity.pdbx_description
1 polymer ?
#
loop_
_entity_poly.entity_id
_entity_poly.type
_entity_poly.pdbx_seq_one_letter_code
_entity_poly.pdbx_strand_id
1 'polypeptide(L)'
;MFSPEKVGTDGGSPFPAAIDGDVTGIYGGLQQPSVSIPSDITRLTGITDDMVAGELIDMAAIQALIEPADLLIAHNAGLDRPFCEAFSHPFSGKAWACSNSEIDWSSRGYEGTKLGYLIGQAGYFHEGHRAVDDCFALLEVLARDVDESACSAFAELYEASQRSRVHIFAENSPFDMKDHLKARGYCWSDGSDGRPKSWWIEVGEDALDGELRYIRAEIYRYSYADPPIKRLTAFDRFRV
;
A
#
# COMPACT_ATOMS: atom_id res chain seq x y z
N MET A 1 15.18 -11.85 -12.81
CA MET A 1 16.24 -11.18 -13.58
C MET A 1 17.50 -11.46 -12.85
N PHE A 2 18.44 -11.99 -13.60
CA PHE A 2 19.79 -12.24 -13.20
C PHE A 2 20.69 -11.15 -13.81
N SER A 3 21.80 -10.86 -13.14
CA SER A 3 23.09 -10.69 -13.82
C SER A 3 24.23 -11.12 -12.88
N PRO A 4 25.37 -11.59 -13.43
CA PRO A 4 26.18 -12.65 -12.80
C PRO A 4 27.34 -12.18 -11.92
N GLU A 5 27.78 -13.13 -11.08
CA GLU A 5 29.05 -13.31 -10.36
C GLU A 5 29.42 -12.38 -9.18
N LYS A 6 29.50 -12.98 -7.98
CA LYS A 6 30.74 -13.03 -7.18
C LYS A 6 30.99 -14.42 -6.58
N VAL A 7 32.25 -14.86 -6.69
CA VAL A 7 32.88 -16.09 -6.19
C VAL A 7 33.42 -15.89 -4.76
N GLY A 8 33.15 -16.85 -3.86
CA GLY A 8 33.85 -17.18 -2.58
C GLY A 8 33.82 -16.12 -1.46
N THR A 9 33.71 -16.42 -0.16
CA THR A 9 34.08 -17.60 0.65
C THR A 9 33.23 -17.68 1.93
N ASP A 10 33.16 -18.87 2.52
CA ASP A 10 32.50 -19.29 3.76
C ASP A 10 32.35 -18.26 4.90
N GLY A 11 31.19 -18.31 5.55
CA GLY A 11 30.92 -17.71 6.85
C GLY A 11 29.41 -17.56 7.07
N GLY A 12 28.78 -18.55 7.73
CA GLY A 12 27.36 -18.51 8.06
C GLY A 12 26.97 -17.22 8.79
N SER A 13 25.97 -16.52 8.26
CA SER A 13 25.41 -15.32 8.86
C SER A 13 23.93 -15.54 9.18
N PRO A 14 23.48 -15.42 10.44
CA PRO A 14 22.09 -15.58 10.81
C PRO A 14 21.42 -14.20 10.82
N PHE A 15 21.03 -13.68 9.67
CA PHE A 15 20.19 -12.47 9.57
C PHE A 15 19.08 -12.70 8.55
N PRO A 16 17.81 -12.38 8.87
CA PRO A 16 16.72 -12.56 7.91
C PRO A 16 16.59 -11.36 6.96
N ALA A 17 16.54 -11.70 5.67
CA ALA A 17 15.89 -11.00 4.56
C ALA A 17 16.48 -9.64 4.11
N ALA A 18 17.63 -9.70 3.44
CA ALA A 18 17.79 -8.94 2.20
C ALA A 18 16.72 -9.41 1.19
N ILE A 19 16.32 -8.57 0.22
CA ILE A 19 15.51 -9.05 -0.91
C ILE A 19 16.40 -9.98 -1.75
N ASP A 20 16.45 -11.26 -1.39
CA ASP A 20 17.03 -12.33 -2.22
C ASP A 20 16.03 -12.65 -3.34
N GLY A 21 15.92 -11.73 -4.31
CA GLY A 21 14.91 -11.79 -5.35
C GLY A 21 15.39 -11.20 -6.67
N ASP A 22 15.35 -12.03 -7.70
CA ASP A 22 15.65 -11.68 -9.08
C ASP A 22 14.41 -11.08 -9.78
N VAL A 23 14.52 -9.97 -10.53
CA VAL A 23 13.36 -9.37 -11.29
C VAL A 23 12.85 -10.24 -12.46
N THR A 24 12.02 -11.26 -12.21
CA THR A 24 11.74 -12.36 -13.17
C THR A 24 11.04 -11.92 -14.47
N GLY A 25 10.40 -10.75 -14.48
CA GLY A 25 9.81 -10.15 -15.65
C GLY A 25 9.59 -8.65 -15.46
N ILE A 26 9.48 -7.92 -16.57
CA ILE A 26 9.17 -6.50 -16.59
C ILE A 26 8.10 -6.30 -17.65
N TYR A 27 7.07 -5.53 -17.31
CA TYR A 27 6.07 -5.08 -18.25
C TYR A 27 5.93 -3.56 -18.16
N GLY A 28 5.95 -2.90 -19.32
CA GLY A 28 5.65 -1.48 -19.46
C GLY A 28 4.91 -1.26 -20.77
N GLY A 29 3.78 -0.57 -20.71
CA GLY A 29 2.94 -0.31 -21.86
C GLY A 29 2.15 0.98 -21.68
N LEU A 30 1.74 1.57 -22.80
CA LEU A 30 0.83 2.71 -22.83
C LEU A 30 -0.58 2.22 -23.20
N GLN A 31 -1.59 2.96 -22.77
CA GLN A 31 -2.99 2.70 -23.09
C GLN A 31 -3.62 3.99 -23.56
N GLN A 32 -4.25 3.96 -24.74
CA GLN A 32 -5.06 5.09 -25.18
C GLN A 32 -6.26 5.28 -24.23
N PRO A 33 -6.40 6.47 -23.60
CA PRO A 33 -7.58 6.78 -22.80
C PRO A 33 -8.79 7.09 -23.68
N SER A 34 -10.00 7.01 -23.10
CA SER A 34 -11.25 7.36 -23.78
C SER A 34 -11.47 8.88 -23.91
N VAL A 35 -10.70 9.68 -23.18
CA VAL A 35 -10.71 11.15 -23.18
C VAL A 35 -9.30 11.67 -23.33
N SER A 36 -9.14 12.84 -23.94
CA SER A 36 -7.83 13.48 -24.11
C SER A 36 -7.13 13.70 -22.77
N ILE A 37 -5.80 13.52 -22.77
CA ILE A 37 -4.98 13.71 -21.58
C ILE A 37 -4.99 15.21 -21.21
N PRO A 38 -5.39 15.57 -19.98
CA PRO A 38 -5.36 16.97 -19.55
C PRO A 38 -3.94 17.53 -19.60
N SER A 39 -3.80 18.81 -19.97
CA SER A 39 -2.50 19.46 -20.13
C SER A 39 -1.63 19.44 -18.87
N ASP A 40 -2.25 19.50 -17.68
CA ASP A 40 -1.54 19.37 -16.41
C ASP A 40 -0.96 17.97 -16.22
N ILE A 41 -1.66 16.92 -16.67
CA ILE A 41 -1.15 15.54 -16.65
C ILE A 41 -0.01 15.40 -17.65
N THR A 42 -0.16 15.89 -18.88
CA THR A 42 0.94 15.87 -19.87
C THR A 42 2.17 16.62 -19.38
N ARG A 43 2.00 17.77 -18.71
CA ARG A 43 3.12 18.52 -18.12
C ARG A 43 3.81 17.74 -17.00
N LEU A 44 3.03 17.00 -16.20
CA LEU A 44 3.57 16.17 -15.13
C LEU A 44 4.23 14.91 -15.67
N THR A 45 3.62 14.20 -16.60
CA THR A 45 4.07 12.85 -16.99
C THR A 45 4.93 12.83 -18.25
N GLY A 46 4.89 13.91 -19.04
CA GLY A 46 5.45 13.95 -20.40
C GLY A 46 4.66 13.15 -21.44
N ILE A 47 3.56 12.48 -21.05
CA ILE A 47 2.77 11.63 -21.96
C ILE A 47 1.75 12.50 -22.72
N THR A 48 1.82 12.46 -24.05
CA THR A 48 0.91 13.19 -24.94
C THR A 48 -0.14 12.26 -25.54
N ASP A 49 -1.26 12.82 -26.05
CA ASP A 49 -2.28 12.06 -26.78
C ASP A 49 -1.68 11.31 -27.98
N ASP A 50 -0.70 11.92 -28.67
CA ASP A 50 -0.01 11.29 -29.80
C ASP A 50 0.80 10.05 -29.39
N MET A 51 1.40 10.05 -28.19
CA MET A 51 2.19 8.92 -27.68
C MET A 51 1.33 7.71 -27.33
N VAL A 52 0.06 7.92 -27.00
CA VAL A 52 -0.87 6.85 -26.59
C VAL A 52 -1.85 6.48 -27.70
N ALA A 53 -1.83 7.17 -28.84
CA ALA A 53 -2.77 6.94 -29.94
C ALA A 53 -2.58 5.54 -30.55
N GLY A 54 -3.61 4.71 -30.43
CA GLY A 54 -3.60 3.32 -30.90
C GLY A 54 -2.89 2.33 -29.98
N GLU A 55 -2.29 2.81 -28.89
CA GLU A 55 -1.60 1.96 -27.91
C GLU A 55 -2.61 1.18 -27.06
N LEU A 56 -2.35 -0.11 -26.92
CA LEU A 56 -3.12 -1.02 -26.10
C LEU A 56 -2.18 -1.84 -25.25
N ILE A 57 -2.50 -1.93 -23.97
CA ILE A 57 -1.78 -2.80 -23.05
C ILE A 57 -2.03 -4.27 -23.40
N ASP A 58 -0.95 -5.05 -23.44
CA ASP A 58 -0.98 -6.49 -23.63
C ASP A 58 -1.43 -7.17 -22.34
N MET A 59 -2.72 -7.46 -22.29
CA MET A 59 -3.35 -8.11 -21.15
C MET A 59 -2.85 -9.54 -20.92
N ALA A 60 -2.43 -10.25 -21.97
CA ALA A 60 -1.91 -11.60 -21.83
C ALA A 60 -0.54 -11.59 -21.14
N ALA A 61 0.32 -10.62 -21.49
CA ALA A 61 1.60 -10.40 -20.82
C ALA A 61 1.42 -10.01 -19.34
N ILE A 62 0.48 -9.09 -19.06
CA ILE A 62 0.15 -8.70 -17.67
C ILE A 62 -0.36 -9.90 -16.87
N GLN A 63 -1.28 -10.68 -17.43
CA GLN A 63 -1.83 -11.83 -16.72
C GLN A 63 -0.74 -12.87 -16.41
N ALA A 64 0.15 -13.17 -17.37
CA ALA A 64 1.26 -14.10 -17.15
C ALA A 64 2.21 -13.62 -16.04
N LEU A 65 2.39 -12.31 -15.86
CA LEU A 65 3.22 -11.73 -14.81
C LEU A 65 2.53 -11.75 -13.43
N ILE A 66 1.22 -11.50 -13.38
CA ILE A 66 0.46 -11.38 -12.13
C ILE A 66 0.00 -12.73 -11.59
N GLU A 67 -0.36 -13.68 -12.46
CA GLU A 67 -0.89 -14.98 -12.06
C GLU A 67 -0.02 -15.69 -10.99
N PRO A 68 1.32 -15.77 -11.12
CA PRO A 68 2.16 -16.40 -10.09
C PRO A 68 2.44 -15.52 -8.86
N ALA A 69 2.07 -14.24 -8.87
CA ALA A 69 2.37 -13.33 -7.76
C ALA A 69 1.43 -13.55 -6.58
N ASP A 70 1.98 -13.76 -5.38
CA ASP A 70 1.20 -13.87 -4.15
C ASP A 70 0.82 -12.50 -3.56
N LEU A 71 1.65 -11.48 -3.82
CA LEU A 71 1.51 -10.13 -3.29
C LEU A 71 1.85 -9.09 -4.36
N LEU A 72 0.98 -8.10 -4.53
CA LEU A 72 1.24 -6.92 -5.36
C LEU A 72 1.63 -5.74 -4.47
N ILE A 73 2.71 -5.04 -4.81
CA ILE A 73 3.23 -3.92 -4.04
C ILE A 73 3.14 -2.65 -4.88
N ALA A 74 2.56 -1.60 -4.32
CA ALA A 74 2.52 -0.28 -4.94
C ALA A 74 2.89 0.83 -3.94
N HIS A 75 3.43 1.94 -4.47
CA HIS A 75 3.76 3.11 -3.65
C HIS A 75 2.58 4.05 -3.39
N ASN A 76 1.34 3.61 -3.67
CA ASN A 76 0.12 4.17 -3.11
C ASN A 76 -1.03 3.21 -3.41
N ALA A 77 -1.05 2.01 -2.81
CA ALA A 77 -1.97 0.95 -3.22
C ALA A 77 -3.45 1.35 -3.18
N GLY A 78 -3.84 2.33 -2.34
CA GLY A 78 -5.21 2.87 -2.34
C GLY A 78 -5.61 3.61 -3.62
N LEU A 79 -4.65 4.06 -4.43
CA LEU A 79 -4.86 4.62 -5.76
C LEU A 79 -4.67 3.56 -6.85
N ASP A 80 -3.58 2.81 -6.78
CA ASP A 80 -3.18 1.87 -7.84
C ASP A 80 -4.14 0.69 -7.93
N ARG A 81 -4.56 0.12 -6.80
CA ARG A 81 -5.42 -1.07 -6.80
C ARG A 81 -6.77 -0.83 -7.46
N PRO A 82 -7.55 0.22 -7.10
CA PRO A 82 -8.82 0.48 -7.77
C PRO A 82 -8.67 0.71 -9.27
N PHE A 83 -7.59 1.37 -9.69
CA PHE A 83 -7.28 1.58 -11.10
C PHE A 83 -7.01 0.25 -11.81
N CYS A 84 -6.16 -0.61 -11.23
CA CYS A 84 -5.83 -1.92 -11.79
C CYS A 84 -7.04 -2.88 -11.82
N GLU A 85 -7.88 -2.91 -10.78
CA GLU A 85 -9.09 -3.74 -10.73
C GLU A 85 -10.14 -3.27 -11.76
N ALA A 86 -10.30 -1.96 -11.94
CA ALA A 86 -11.17 -1.40 -12.99
C ALA A 86 -10.64 -1.69 -14.40
N PHE A 87 -9.32 -1.76 -14.54
CA PHE A 87 -8.66 -2.06 -15.80
C PHE A 87 -8.76 -3.56 -16.17
N SER A 88 -8.54 -4.47 -15.22
CA SER A 88 -8.69 -5.91 -15.47
C SER A 88 -8.93 -6.78 -14.22
N HIS A 89 -9.64 -7.88 -14.43
CA HIS A 89 -10.02 -8.82 -13.38
C HIS A 89 -8.86 -9.55 -12.66
N PRO A 90 -7.72 -9.89 -13.28
CA PRO A 90 -6.61 -10.60 -12.60
C PRO A 90 -6.12 -9.94 -11.31
N PHE A 91 -6.25 -8.62 -11.17
CA PHE A 91 -5.83 -7.89 -9.98
C PHE A 91 -6.76 -8.10 -8.76
N SER A 92 -8.03 -8.42 -8.98
CA SER A 92 -9.06 -8.43 -7.92
C SER A 92 -8.88 -9.59 -6.93
N GLY A 93 -8.21 -10.67 -7.34
CA GLY A 93 -7.96 -11.86 -6.52
C GLY A 93 -6.62 -11.83 -5.77
N LYS A 94 -5.85 -10.73 -5.84
CA LYS A 94 -4.50 -10.66 -5.30
C LYS A 94 -4.46 -9.91 -3.97
N ALA A 95 -3.50 -10.29 -3.12
CA ALA A 95 -3.14 -9.51 -1.95
C ALA A 95 -2.39 -8.25 -2.40
N TRP A 96 -2.63 -7.13 -1.72
CA TRP A 96 -1.95 -5.87 -1.98
C TRP A 96 -1.26 -5.34 -0.73
N ALA A 97 -0.09 -4.74 -0.93
CA ALA A 97 0.64 -3.99 0.08
C ALA A 97 1.02 -2.59 -0.43
N CYS A 98 1.05 -1.63 0.49
CA CYS A 98 1.31 -0.23 0.22
C CYS A 98 2.63 0.20 0.88
N SER A 99 3.68 0.37 0.10
CA SER A 99 4.97 0.80 0.65
C SER A 99 4.92 2.19 1.27
N ASN A 100 4.00 3.07 0.83
CA ASN A 100 3.85 4.41 1.40
C ASN A 100 3.25 4.42 2.81
N SER A 101 2.31 3.53 3.13
CA SER A 101 1.55 3.57 4.39
C SER A 101 1.80 2.40 5.35
N GLU A 102 2.39 1.31 4.86
CA GLU A 102 2.62 0.09 5.66
C GLU A 102 4.08 -0.08 6.11
N ILE A 103 4.94 0.91 5.82
CA ILE A 103 6.32 1.00 6.33
C ILE A 103 6.41 2.26 7.18
N ASP A 104 6.98 2.15 8.38
CA ASP A 104 7.31 3.30 9.23
C ASP A 104 8.62 3.95 8.77
N TRP A 105 8.52 4.70 7.66
CA TRP A 105 9.62 5.46 7.09
C TRP A 105 10.26 6.43 8.09
N SER A 106 9.47 6.99 9.01
CA SER A 106 9.97 7.94 10.01
C SER A 106 10.91 7.27 11.02
N SER A 107 10.58 6.06 11.47
CA SER A 107 11.44 5.25 12.33
C SER A 107 12.74 4.82 11.64
N ARG A 108 12.70 4.74 10.29
CA ARG A 108 13.85 4.46 9.43
C ARG A 108 14.66 5.70 9.06
N GLY A 109 14.34 6.86 9.63
CA GLY A 109 15.07 8.11 9.43
C GLY A 109 14.69 8.89 8.18
N TYR A 110 13.60 8.53 7.48
CA TYR A 110 13.10 9.28 6.33
C TYR A 110 12.20 10.44 6.75
N GLU A 111 12.43 11.61 6.14
CA GLU A 111 11.69 12.84 6.46
C GLU A 111 10.32 12.93 5.76
N GLY A 112 10.06 12.08 4.77
CA GLY A 112 8.81 12.06 4.04
C GLY A 112 8.59 10.75 3.30
N THR A 113 7.33 10.45 2.97
CA THR A 113 6.94 9.16 2.40
C THR A 113 6.75 9.19 0.89
N LYS A 114 6.83 10.35 0.23
CA LYS A 114 6.69 10.43 -1.24
C LYS A 114 7.87 9.73 -1.91
N LEU A 115 7.61 8.98 -2.98
CA LEU A 115 8.62 8.18 -3.69
C LEU A 115 9.89 8.97 -4.01
N GLY A 116 9.75 10.17 -4.59
CA GLY A 116 10.90 11.01 -4.92
C GLY A 116 11.73 11.43 -3.71
N TYR A 117 11.12 11.60 -2.53
CA TYR A 117 11.87 11.87 -1.30
C TYR A 117 12.60 10.63 -0.79
N LEU A 118 11.95 9.46 -0.82
CA LEU A 118 12.57 8.20 -0.42
C LEU A 118 13.79 7.88 -1.30
N ILE A 119 13.63 7.99 -2.62
CA ILE A 119 14.71 7.79 -3.60
C ILE A 119 15.84 8.80 -3.38
N GLY A 120 15.50 10.09 -3.28
CA GLY A 120 16.48 11.16 -3.11
C GLY A 120 17.29 11.00 -1.82
N GLN A 121 16.63 10.64 -0.71
CA GLN A 121 17.30 10.39 0.56
C GLN A 121 18.12 9.09 0.56
N ALA A 122 17.69 8.09 -0.22
CA ALA A 122 18.49 6.88 -0.46
C ALA A 122 19.72 7.12 -1.36
N GLY A 123 19.88 8.33 -1.91
CA GLY A 123 21.05 8.76 -2.68
C GLY A 123 20.94 8.50 -4.18
N TYR A 124 19.74 8.21 -4.68
CA TYR A 124 19.49 7.95 -6.10
C TYR A 124 18.92 9.19 -6.80
N PHE A 125 19.18 9.29 -8.09
CA PHE A 125 18.55 10.28 -8.97
C PHE A 125 17.46 9.59 -9.79
N HIS A 126 16.27 10.17 -9.77
CA HIS A 126 15.12 9.64 -10.49
C HIS A 126 14.42 10.77 -11.23
N GLU A 127 14.50 10.72 -12.55
CA GLU A 127 13.54 11.42 -13.39
C GLU A 127 12.26 10.58 -13.31
N GLY A 128 11.36 10.96 -12.40
CA GLY A 128 10.05 10.33 -12.28
C GLY A 128 9.28 10.37 -13.59
N HIS A 129 8.07 9.80 -13.57
CA HIS A 129 7.04 9.90 -14.63
C HIS A 129 6.95 8.72 -15.60
N ARG A 130 7.78 7.69 -15.45
CA ARG A 130 7.60 6.40 -16.12
C ARG A 130 7.36 5.33 -15.07
N ALA A 131 6.24 4.61 -15.21
CA ALA A 131 5.80 3.63 -14.21
C ALA A 131 6.83 2.52 -13.95
N VAL A 132 7.54 2.06 -14.98
CA VAL A 132 8.58 1.02 -14.83
C VAL A 132 9.77 1.53 -14.01
N ASP A 133 10.20 2.77 -14.26
CA ASP A 133 11.32 3.36 -13.54
C ASP A 133 10.95 3.62 -12.08
N ASP A 134 9.70 4.05 -11.81
CA ASP A 134 9.16 4.16 -10.44
C ASP A 134 9.16 2.80 -9.71
N CYS A 135 8.83 1.69 -10.40
CA CYS A 135 8.89 0.35 -9.83
C CYS A 135 10.32 -0.06 -9.45
N PHE A 136 11.30 0.19 -10.32
CA PHE A 136 12.71 -0.10 -10.03
C PHE A 136 13.23 0.75 -8.88
N ALA A 137 12.94 2.05 -8.90
CA ALA A 137 13.39 2.94 -7.85
C ALA A 137 12.77 2.59 -6.48
N LEU A 138 11.50 2.17 -6.45
CA LEU A 138 10.90 1.62 -5.24
C LEU A 138 11.59 0.33 -4.78
N LEU A 139 11.92 -0.58 -5.71
CA LEU A 139 12.59 -1.84 -5.38
C LEU A 139 13.96 -1.57 -4.72
N GLU A 140 14.74 -0.64 -5.26
CA GLU A 140 16.03 -0.22 -4.67
C GLU A 140 15.85 0.33 -3.24
N VAL A 141 14.84 1.16 -3.02
CA VAL A 141 14.54 1.70 -1.67
C VAL A 141 14.12 0.59 -0.71
N LEU A 142 13.31 -0.38 -1.16
CA LEU A 142 12.83 -1.49 -0.34
C LEU A 142 13.93 -2.51 0.00
N ALA A 143 14.87 -2.72 -0.94
CA ALA A 143 16.00 -3.63 -0.79
C ALA A 143 17.11 -3.06 0.10
N ARG A 144 17.10 -1.75 0.35
CA ARG A 144 18.14 -1.08 1.11
C ARG A 144 18.06 -1.47 2.59
N ASP A 145 19.15 -2.06 3.07
CA ASP A 145 19.41 -2.19 4.50
C ASP A 145 19.92 -0.84 5.03
N VAL A 146 19.28 -0.35 6.08
CA VAL A 146 19.81 0.76 6.86
C VAL A 146 20.50 0.14 8.07
N ASP A 147 21.77 0.46 8.29
CA ASP A 147 22.66 -0.16 9.29
C ASP A 147 22.09 -0.20 10.74
N GLU A 148 21.06 0.60 11.03
CA GLU A 148 20.39 0.66 12.33
C GLU A 148 19.10 -0.17 12.43
N SER A 149 18.55 -0.64 11.30
CA SER A 149 17.30 -1.42 11.27
C SER A 149 17.58 -2.92 11.32
N ALA A 150 16.88 -3.64 12.20
CA ALA A 150 17.03 -5.09 12.33
C ALA A 150 16.48 -5.89 11.13
N CYS A 151 15.70 -5.25 10.25
CA CYS A 151 15.15 -5.84 9.03
C CYS A 151 14.98 -4.81 7.91
N SER A 152 15.07 -5.27 6.66
CA SER A 152 14.82 -4.46 5.46
C SER A 152 13.41 -3.87 5.44
N ALA A 153 13.22 -2.78 4.69
CA ALA A 153 11.90 -2.16 4.51
C ALA A 153 10.92 -3.11 3.81
N PHE A 154 11.42 -3.97 2.92
CA PHE A 154 10.64 -5.04 2.33
C PHE A 154 10.15 -6.07 3.35
N ALA A 155 11.01 -6.52 4.27
CA ALA A 155 10.62 -7.49 5.29
C ALA A 155 9.52 -6.92 6.20
N GLU A 156 9.65 -5.65 6.61
CA GLU A 156 8.59 -4.95 7.36
C GLU A 156 7.28 -4.89 6.58
N LEU A 157 7.33 -4.50 5.29
CA LEU A 157 6.16 -4.44 4.43
C LEU A 157 5.49 -5.82 4.27
N TYR A 158 6.29 -6.86 4.08
CA TYR A 158 5.80 -8.23 3.95
C TYR A 158 5.12 -8.68 5.24
N GLU A 159 5.73 -8.45 6.41
CA GLU A 159 5.13 -8.74 7.72
C GLU A 159 3.82 -7.96 7.93
N ALA A 160 3.81 -6.67 7.58
CA ALA A 160 2.61 -5.85 7.61
C ALA A 160 1.53 -6.41 6.67
N SER A 161 1.93 -6.93 5.50
CA SER A 161 1.02 -7.52 4.53
C SER A 161 0.27 -8.74 5.10
N GLN A 162 0.93 -9.55 5.93
CA GLN A 162 0.35 -10.76 6.53
C GLN A 162 -0.62 -10.45 7.68
N ARG A 163 -0.57 -9.24 8.26
CA ARG A 163 -1.42 -8.86 9.39
C ARG A 163 -2.80 -8.43 8.91
N SER A 164 -3.81 -8.89 9.63
CA SER A 164 -5.18 -8.39 9.48
C SER A 164 -5.37 -7.11 10.29
N ARG A 165 -6.19 -6.21 9.77
CA ARG A 165 -6.63 -5.00 10.46
C ARG A 165 -8.13 -5.07 10.72
N VAL A 166 -8.61 -4.35 11.72
CA VAL A 166 -10.02 -4.36 12.09
C VAL A 166 -10.55 -2.93 12.11
N HIS A 167 -11.56 -2.68 11.29
CA HIS A 167 -12.37 -1.47 11.38
C HIS A 167 -13.47 -1.70 12.41
N ILE A 168 -13.57 -0.78 13.37
CA ILE A 168 -14.61 -0.78 14.39
C ILE A 168 -15.46 0.46 14.19
N PHE A 169 -16.77 0.27 14.02
CA PHE A 169 -17.72 1.35 13.79
C PHE A 169 -18.49 1.67 15.07
N ALA A 170 -18.39 2.90 15.53
CA ALA A 170 -19.16 3.44 16.64
C ALA A 170 -20.52 3.97 16.17
N GLU A 171 -21.32 3.10 15.56
CA GLU A 171 -22.68 3.42 15.10
C GLU A 171 -23.58 3.83 16.27
N ASN A 172 -24.45 4.81 16.04
CA ASN A 172 -25.37 5.33 17.05
C ASN A 172 -24.67 5.80 18.35
N SER A 173 -23.38 6.14 18.27
CA SER A 173 -22.66 6.73 19.41
C SER A 173 -23.30 8.07 19.81
N PRO A 174 -23.39 8.36 21.12
CA PRO A 174 -23.92 9.63 21.60
C PRO A 174 -23.14 10.83 21.03
N PHE A 175 -23.85 11.90 20.65
CA PHE A 175 -23.24 13.06 19.98
C PHE A 175 -22.17 13.77 20.85
N ASP A 176 -22.37 13.78 22.16
CA ASP A 176 -21.44 14.33 23.16
C ASP A 176 -20.13 13.54 23.26
N MET A 177 -20.08 12.30 22.77
CA MET A 177 -18.86 11.48 22.73
C MET A 177 -17.95 11.78 21.53
N LYS A 178 -18.35 12.69 20.63
CA LYS A 178 -17.57 13.08 19.45
C LYS A 178 -16.13 13.49 19.80
N ASP A 179 -15.94 14.32 20.82
CA ASP A 179 -14.59 14.82 21.15
C ASP A 179 -13.72 13.71 21.76
N HIS A 180 -14.32 12.79 22.52
CA HIS A 180 -13.64 11.59 23.03
C HIS A 180 -13.21 10.64 21.90
N LEU A 181 -14.10 10.39 20.94
CA LEU A 181 -13.82 9.56 19.76
C LEU A 181 -12.71 10.19 18.91
N LYS A 182 -12.81 11.48 18.62
CA LYS A 182 -11.81 12.21 17.85
C LYS A 182 -10.44 12.23 18.54
N ALA A 183 -10.40 12.46 19.86
CA ALA A 183 -9.16 12.45 20.64
C ALA A 183 -8.47 11.08 20.66
N ARG A 184 -9.25 9.99 20.56
CA ARG A 184 -8.73 8.62 20.45
C ARG A 184 -8.32 8.22 19.03
N GLY A 185 -8.57 9.07 18.03
CA GLY A 185 -8.19 8.83 16.64
C GLY A 185 -9.29 8.22 15.77
N TYR A 186 -10.55 8.24 16.22
CA TYR A 186 -11.65 7.88 15.33
C TYR A 186 -11.84 8.95 14.25
N CYS A 187 -12.17 8.49 13.04
CA CYS A 187 -12.52 9.30 11.90
C CYS A 187 -14.04 9.30 11.69
N TRP A 188 -14.61 10.44 11.36
CA TRP A 188 -16.02 10.53 11.01
C TRP A 188 -16.24 10.14 9.54
N SER A 189 -17.12 9.17 9.27
CA SER A 189 -17.70 8.93 7.95
C SER A 189 -19.11 9.55 7.90
N ASP A 190 -19.39 10.34 6.87
CA ASP A 190 -20.70 10.94 6.65
C ASP A 190 -21.68 10.03 5.90
N GLY A 191 -21.20 8.86 5.46
CA GLY A 191 -21.94 7.85 4.69
C GLY A 191 -22.07 8.14 3.19
N SER A 192 -21.36 9.14 2.66
CA SER A 192 -21.36 9.45 1.22
C SER A 192 -20.61 8.41 0.38
N ASP A 193 -19.69 7.67 0.99
CA ASP A 193 -18.83 6.64 0.38
C ASP A 193 -19.38 5.22 0.55
N GLY A 194 -20.67 5.07 0.91
CA GLY A 194 -21.31 3.78 1.14
C GLY A 194 -20.96 3.12 2.48
N ARG A 195 -20.09 3.74 3.29
CA ARG A 195 -19.83 3.31 4.67
C ARG A 195 -20.96 3.76 5.60
N PRO A 196 -21.09 3.14 6.79
CA PRO A 196 -22.06 3.61 7.76
C PRO A 196 -21.71 5.01 8.25
N LYS A 197 -22.71 5.91 8.30
CA LYS A 197 -22.58 7.25 8.86
C LYS A 197 -22.28 7.17 10.37
N SER A 198 -21.00 7.13 10.71
CA SER A 198 -20.52 6.80 12.05
C SER A 198 -19.06 7.21 12.23
N TRP A 199 -18.63 7.24 13.49
CA TRP A 199 -17.21 7.27 13.81
C TRP A 199 -16.61 5.89 13.62
N TRP A 200 -15.42 5.80 13.03
CA TRP A 200 -14.71 4.53 12.87
C TRP A 200 -13.24 4.67 13.22
N ILE A 201 -12.62 3.56 13.62
CA ILE A 201 -11.17 3.45 13.83
C ILE A 201 -10.67 2.16 13.21
N GLU A 202 -9.43 2.17 12.72
CA GLU A 202 -8.71 0.96 12.31
C GLU A 202 -7.68 0.62 13.38
N VAL A 203 -7.70 -0.64 13.83
CA VAL A 203 -6.73 -1.16 14.81
C VAL A 203 -6.15 -2.50 14.33
N GLY A 204 -5.00 -2.88 14.86
CA GLY A 204 -4.49 -4.24 14.74
C GLY A 204 -5.41 -5.25 15.42
N GLU A 205 -5.40 -6.50 14.95
CA GLU A 205 -6.21 -7.57 15.53
C GLU A 205 -5.89 -7.82 17.01
N ASP A 206 -4.63 -7.62 17.40
CA ASP A 206 -4.14 -7.68 18.78
C ASP A 206 -4.74 -6.60 19.70
N ALA A 207 -5.06 -5.43 19.16
CA ALA A 207 -5.64 -4.31 19.88
C ALA A 207 -7.19 -4.34 19.92
N LEU A 208 -7.84 -5.22 19.15
CA LEU A 208 -9.30 -5.30 19.02
C LEU A 208 -10.01 -5.40 20.38
N ASP A 209 -9.59 -6.32 21.24
CA ASP A 209 -10.24 -6.54 22.54
C ASP A 209 -10.08 -5.34 23.48
N GLY A 210 -8.99 -4.59 23.34
CA GLY A 210 -8.78 -3.34 24.07
C GLY A 210 -9.74 -2.26 23.62
N GLU A 211 -9.90 -2.11 22.30
CA GLU A 211 -10.76 -1.09 21.72
C GLU A 211 -12.25 -1.38 21.95
N LEU A 212 -12.67 -2.65 21.84
CA LEU A 212 -14.03 -3.06 22.19
C LEU A 212 -14.36 -2.80 23.65
N ARG A 213 -13.41 -2.98 24.57
CA ARG A 213 -13.61 -2.63 25.98
C ARG A 213 -13.78 -1.13 26.17
N TYR A 214 -12.95 -0.31 25.51
CA TYR A 214 -13.06 1.15 25.57
C TYR A 214 -14.42 1.64 25.07
N ILE A 215 -14.82 1.25 23.86
CA ILE A 215 -16.06 1.75 23.26
C ILE A 215 -17.30 1.34 24.06
N ARG A 216 -17.30 0.13 24.64
CA ARG A 216 -18.38 -0.35 25.52
C ARG A 216 -18.46 0.45 26.83
N ALA A 217 -17.31 0.70 27.47
CA ALA A 217 -17.25 1.35 28.78
C ALA A 217 -17.43 2.87 28.70
N GLU A 218 -16.68 3.52 27.82
CA GLU A 218 -16.54 4.99 27.80
C GLU A 218 -17.53 5.66 26.85
N ILE A 219 -17.79 5.05 25.68
CA ILE A 219 -18.62 5.65 24.62
C ILE A 219 -20.09 5.27 24.79
N TYR A 220 -20.40 3.97 24.75
CA TYR A 220 -21.78 3.49 24.88
C TYR A 220 -22.25 3.42 26.33
N ARG A 221 -21.32 3.30 27.30
CA ARG A 221 -21.61 3.02 28.72
C ARG A 221 -22.53 1.81 28.90
N TYR A 222 -22.38 0.83 28.02
CA TYR A 222 -23.17 -0.39 27.96
C TYR A 222 -22.27 -1.57 27.59
N SER A 223 -22.07 -2.49 28.54
CA SER A 223 -21.12 -3.59 28.44
C SER A 223 -21.45 -4.62 27.35
N TYR A 224 -22.73 -4.69 26.94
CA TYR A 224 -23.20 -5.60 25.90
C TYR A 224 -23.35 -4.91 24.53
N ALA A 225 -22.85 -3.69 24.36
CA ALA A 225 -22.83 -3.07 23.05
C ALA A 225 -21.99 -3.92 22.08
N ASP A 226 -22.52 -4.17 20.89
CA ASP A 226 -21.85 -4.96 19.86
C ASP A 226 -21.60 -4.08 18.62
N PRO A 227 -20.57 -3.22 18.66
CA PRO A 227 -20.26 -2.34 17.56
C PRO A 227 -19.89 -3.18 16.33
N PRO A 228 -20.37 -2.81 15.12
CA PRO A 228 -20.00 -3.51 13.91
C PRO A 228 -18.49 -3.51 13.71
N ILE A 229 -17.94 -4.67 13.34
CA ILE A 229 -16.53 -4.83 13.00
C ILE A 229 -16.37 -5.36 11.58
N LYS A 230 -15.36 -4.86 10.89
CA LYS A 230 -14.94 -5.38 9.58
C LYS A 230 -13.46 -5.72 9.62
N ARG A 231 -13.15 -7.00 9.40
CA ARG A 231 -11.76 -7.48 9.28
C ARG A 231 -11.29 -7.22 7.85
N LEU A 232 -10.10 -6.65 7.71
CA LEU A 232 -9.49 -6.30 6.45
C LEU A 232 -8.13 -6.97 6.35
N THR A 233 -8.01 -7.85 5.37
CA THR A 233 -6.73 -8.49 5.02
C THR A 233 -6.04 -7.71 3.90
N ALA A 234 -4.86 -8.17 3.45
CA ALA A 234 -4.21 -7.66 2.23
C ALA A 234 -5.13 -7.76 0.99
N PHE A 235 -6.08 -8.69 0.99
CA PHE A 235 -7.06 -8.83 -0.07
C PHE A 235 -8.17 -7.78 -0.02
N ASP A 236 -8.32 -7.02 1.07
CA ASP A 236 -9.47 -6.13 1.26
C ASP A 236 -9.09 -4.65 1.46
N ARG A 237 -8.00 -4.37 2.19
CA ARG A 237 -7.76 -3.04 2.78
C ARG A 237 -7.50 -1.89 1.80
N PHE A 238 -7.20 -2.19 0.54
CA PHE A 238 -6.99 -1.19 -0.52
C PHE A 238 -8.09 -1.19 -1.59
N ARG A 239 -9.20 -1.88 -1.35
CA ARG A 239 -10.38 -1.86 -2.22
C ARG A 239 -11.24 -0.63 -1.91
N VAL A 240 -11.91 -0.11 -2.94
CA VAL A 240 -12.94 0.93 -2.84
C VAL A 240 -14.31 0.30 -2.63
#